data_AF-A0A2H0YF23-F1
#
_entry.id   AF-A0A2H0YF23-F1
#
_cell.length_a   1.000
_cell.length_b   1.000
_cell.length_c   1.000
_cell.angle_alpha   90.00
_cell.angle_beta   90.00
_cell.angle_gamma   90.00
#
_symmetry.space_group_name_H-M   'P 1'
#
loop_
_entity.id
_entity.type
_entity.pdbx_description
1 polymer ?
#
loop_
_entity_poly.entity_id
_entity_poly.type
_entity_poly.pdbx_seq_one_letter_code
_entity_poly.pdbx_strand_id
1 'polypeptide(L)'
;MTRLGVNIDHVATIRQARLTTEPDPVAAALIAELAGADGITIHLREDRRHIQDRDLSLIRRVIHVRLNLEMAATEEIIRIALKERPDAVCLVPEKRAELTTEGGLDVAAHGKSLKQGIRRLRHKGIEVSIFVDPDPRQVIASKELNADAVEIHTGAYAEAKGKAQARELERIHRAVQTA
;
A
#
# COMPACT_ATOMS: atom_id res chain seq x y z
N MET A 1 -1.84 8.82 -19.19
CA MET A 1 -0.57 8.06 -19.14
C MET A 1 -0.56 7.26 -17.84
N THR A 2 0.08 6.09 -17.84
CA THR A 2 0.30 5.27 -16.65
C THR A 2 1.25 5.99 -15.69
N ARG A 3 1.06 5.81 -14.38
CA ARG A 3 1.94 6.34 -13.34
C ARG A 3 2.75 5.22 -12.68
N LEU A 4 3.93 5.54 -12.16
CA LEU A 4 4.79 4.62 -11.41
C LEU A 4 4.96 5.07 -9.96
N GLY A 5 4.48 4.23 -9.03
CA GLY A 5 4.82 4.33 -7.61
C GLY A 5 5.99 3.40 -7.28
N VAL A 6 7.05 3.92 -6.64
CA VAL A 6 8.21 3.10 -6.26
C VAL A 6 8.11 2.77 -4.77
N ASN A 7 7.94 1.48 -4.46
CA ASN A 7 8.02 0.99 -3.07
C ASN A 7 9.50 0.85 -2.65
N ILE A 8 9.86 1.43 -1.50
CA ILE A 8 11.24 1.46 -0.99
C ILE A 8 11.44 0.69 0.33
N ASP A 9 10.47 -0.13 0.73
CA ASP A 9 10.50 -0.89 1.99
C ASP A 9 11.74 -1.79 2.10
N HIS A 10 12.16 -2.38 0.98
CA HIS A 10 13.30 -3.27 0.94
C HIS A 10 14.66 -2.55 1.06
N VAL A 11 14.72 -1.24 0.83
CA VAL A 11 15.90 -0.43 1.21
C VAL A 11 16.04 -0.42 2.73
N ALA A 12 14.93 -0.14 3.42
CA ALA A 12 14.89 -0.17 4.88
C ALA A 12 15.16 -1.59 5.43
N THR A 13 14.75 -2.64 4.72
CA THR A 13 15.04 -4.03 5.10
C THR A 13 16.55 -4.30 5.15
N ILE A 14 17.32 -3.84 4.14
CA ILE A 14 18.78 -3.96 4.13
C ILE A 14 19.40 -3.19 5.31
N ARG A 15 18.91 -1.98 5.59
CA ARG A 15 19.34 -1.19 6.75
C ARG A 15 19.09 -1.92 8.07
N GLN A 16 17.87 -2.44 8.26
CA GLN A 16 17.46 -3.15 9.48
C GLN A 16 18.23 -4.46 9.68
N ALA A 17 18.69 -5.11 8.61
CA ALA A 17 19.52 -6.31 8.70
C ALA A 17 20.84 -6.08 9.44
N ARG A 18 21.32 -4.83 9.52
CA ARG A 18 22.53 -4.44 10.27
C ARG A 18 22.28 -3.40 11.36
N LEU A 19 21.04 -2.94 11.53
CA LEU A 19 20.66 -1.89 12.47
C LEU A 19 21.58 -0.66 12.38
N THR A 20 21.94 -0.29 11.14
CA THR A 20 22.76 0.90 10.86
C THR A 20 21.90 2.02 10.30
N THR A 21 22.51 3.13 9.90
CA THR A 21 21.82 4.24 9.23
C THR A 21 21.74 4.07 7.71
N GLU A 22 22.49 3.12 7.14
CA GLU A 22 22.62 2.95 5.69
C GLU A 22 22.22 1.54 5.22
N PRO A 23 21.63 1.39 4.03
CA PRO A 23 21.18 2.48 3.15
C PRO A 23 19.97 3.23 3.73
N ASP A 24 19.90 4.56 3.56
CA ASP A 24 18.80 5.38 4.07
C ASP A 24 17.61 5.38 3.09
N PRO A 25 16.40 4.91 3.47
CA PRO A 25 15.22 4.97 2.63
C PRO A 25 14.86 6.38 2.16
N VAL A 26 15.17 7.42 2.95
CA VAL A 26 14.93 8.81 2.55
C VAL A 26 15.76 9.18 1.32
N ALA A 27 17.01 8.73 1.26
CA ALA A 27 17.87 8.96 0.09
C ALA A 27 17.35 8.19 -1.13
N ALA A 28 16.88 6.94 -0.94
CA ALA A 28 16.29 6.15 -2.03
C ALA A 28 15.01 6.79 -2.59
N ALA A 29 14.16 7.37 -1.74
CA ALA A 29 12.96 8.10 -2.16
C ALA A 29 13.31 9.27 -3.10
N LEU A 30 14.30 10.09 -2.73
CA LEU A 30 14.76 11.22 -3.54
C LEU A 30 15.37 10.78 -4.86
N ILE A 31 16.15 9.69 -4.86
CA ILE A 31 16.71 9.11 -6.10
C ILE A 31 15.60 8.63 -7.02
N ALA A 32 14.59 7.92 -6.49
CA ALA A 32 13.46 7.43 -7.28
C ALA A 32 12.64 8.58 -7.89
N GLU A 33 12.38 9.65 -7.12
CA GLU A 33 11.75 10.87 -7.62
C GLU A 33 12.55 11.51 -8.75
N LEU A 34 13.86 11.73 -8.56
CA LEU A 34 14.74 12.31 -9.59
C LEU A 34 14.84 11.42 -10.85
N ALA A 35 14.65 10.11 -10.71
CA ALA A 35 14.63 9.16 -11.81
C ALA A 35 13.27 9.09 -12.54
N GLY A 36 12.26 9.84 -12.08
CA GLY A 36 10.96 9.97 -12.75
C GLY A 36 9.81 9.18 -12.14
N ALA A 37 9.92 8.75 -10.87
CA ALA A 37 8.77 8.18 -10.16
C ALA A 37 7.66 9.24 -9.97
N ASP A 38 6.41 8.87 -10.22
CA ASP A 38 5.24 9.73 -9.98
C ASP A 38 4.82 9.74 -8.49
N GLY A 39 5.34 8.80 -7.71
CA GLY A 39 5.10 8.70 -6.28
C GLY A 39 6.03 7.70 -5.60
N ILE A 40 6.11 7.84 -4.28
CA ILE A 40 6.85 6.94 -3.40
C ILE A 40 5.84 6.18 -2.55
N THR A 41 6.02 4.87 -2.49
CA THR A 41 5.25 3.99 -1.62
C THR A 41 6.12 3.52 -0.46
N ILE A 42 5.57 3.55 0.75
CA ILE A 42 6.17 2.93 1.93
C ILE A 42 5.10 2.20 2.72
N HIS A 43 5.49 1.11 3.38
CA HIS A 43 4.60 0.36 4.26
C HIS A 43 5.07 0.50 5.71
N LEU A 44 4.32 1.28 6.50
CA LEU A 44 4.54 1.38 7.94
C LEU A 44 3.79 0.27 8.67
N ARG A 45 4.47 -0.85 8.85
CA ARG A 45 3.97 -2.02 9.59
C ARG A 45 3.83 -1.74 11.08
N GLU A 46 2.90 -2.42 11.76
CA GLU A 46 2.74 -2.36 13.21
C GLU A 46 4.01 -2.78 13.96
N ASP A 47 4.71 -3.79 13.45
CA ASP A 47 5.95 -4.32 14.05
C ASP A 47 7.21 -3.53 13.68
N ARG A 48 7.09 -2.49 12.83
CA ARG A 48 8.22 -1.69 12.32
C ARG A 48 9.37 -2.55 11.79
N ARG A 49 9.05 -3.65 11.09
CA ARG A 49 10.07 -4.59 10.60
C ARG A 49 11.11 -3.96 9.67
N HIS A 50 10.71 -2.97 8.86
CA HIS A 50 11.60 -2.29 7.92
C HIS A 50 11.49 -0.76 8.05
N ILE A 51 10.44 -0.16 7.47
CA ILE A 51 10.19 1.28 7.57
C ILE A 51 9.89 1.66 9.01
N GLN A 52 10.53 2.74 9.48
CA GLN A 52 10.35 3.30 10.81
C GLN A 52 9.52 4.60 10.74
N ASP A 53 8.96 5.05 11.86
CA ASP A 53 8.22 6.33 11.93
C ASP A 53 9.09 7.52 11.49
N ARG A 54 10.40 7.44 11.75
CA ARG A 54 11.41 8.42 11.30
C ARG A 54 11.45 8.52 9.78
N ASP A 55 11.37 7.39 9.07
CA ASP A 55 11.45 7.37 7.61
C ASP A 55 10.21 8.02 7.01
N LEU A 56 9.01 7.65 7.48
CA LEU A 56 7.74 8.28 7.06
C LEU A 56 7.79 9.80 7.26
N SER A 57 8.14 10.27 8.45
CA SER A 57 8.11 11.71 8.75
C SER A 57 9.13 12.51 7.92
N LEU A 58 10.31 11.94 7.65
CA LEU A 58 11.31 12.60 6.81
C LEU A 58 10.95 12.57 5.33
N ILE A 59 10.53 11.41 4.80
CA ILE A 59 10.09 11.27 3.40
C ILE A 59 8.99 12.29 3.12
N ARG A 60 7.97 12.38 3.99
CA ARG A 60 6.87 13.34 3.84
C ARG A 60 7.32 14.79 3.69
N ARG A 61 8.46 15.18 4.28
CA ARG A 61 8.99 16.55 4.24
C ARG A 61 9.85 16.84 3.03
N VAL A 62 10.45 15.82 2.40
CA VAL A 62 11.51 16.02 1.41
C VAL A 62 11.10 15.69 -0.02
N ILE A 63 10.14 14.78 -0.23
CA ILE A 63 9.68 14.44 -1.58
C ILE A 63 8.65 15.47 -2.08
N HIS A 64 8.63 15.72 -3.38
CA HIS A 64 7.65 16.62 -4.02
C HIS A 64 6.63 15.86 -4.90
N VAL A 65 6.78 14.53 -4.96
CA VAL A 65 5.83 13.62 -5.58
C VAL A 65 4.87 13.01 -4.55
N ARG A 66 3.86 12.28 -5.03
CA ARG A 66 2.83 11.68 -4.18
C ARG A 66 3.43 10.69 -3.18
N LEU A 67 3.08 10.81 -1.89
CA LEU A 67 3.36 9.80 -0.88
C LEU A 67 2.17 8.85 -0.73
N ASN A 68 2.39 7.56 -1.02
CA ASN A 68 1.46 6.47 -0.75
C ASN A 68 1.90 5.70 0.50
N LEU A 69 1.08 5.70 1.54
CA LEU A 69 1.34 4.97 2.78
C LEU A 69 0.54 3.67 2.82
N GLU A 70 1.19 2.54 2.61
CA GLU A 70 0.63 1.23 2.94
C GLU A 70 0.57 1.04 4.46
N MET A 71 -0.57 0.54 4.95
CA MET A 71 -0.80 0.33 6.38
C MET A 71 -1.95 -0.63 6.69
N ALA A 72 -1.88 -1.27 7.86
CA ALA A 72 -3.03 -1.91 8.48
C ALA A 72 -4.08 -0.89 8.95
N ALA A 73 -5.35 -1.29 8.97
CA ALA A 73 -6.47 -0.48 9.44
C ALA A 73 -6.62 -0.47 10.98
N THR A 74 -5.51 -0.41 11.73
CA THR A 74 -5.52 -0.34 13.19
C THR A 74 -5.53 1.09 13.71
N GLU A 75 -6.08 1.30 14.90
CA GLU A 75 -6.25 2.65 15.46
C GLU A 75 -4.92 3.38 15.64
N GLU A 76 -3.84 2.67 15.99
CA GLU A 76 -2.50 3.24 16.11
C GLU A 76 -2.02 3.80 14.77
N ILE A 77 -2.00 2.97 13.72
CA ILE A 77 -1.46 3.38 12.41
C ILE A 77 -2.37 4.42 11.74
N ILE A 78 -3.69 4.35 11.93
CA ILE A 78 -4.63 5.40 11.49
C ILE A 78 -4.29 6.74 12.12
N ARG A 79 -3.98 6.80 13.42
CA ARG A 79 -3.58 8.08 14.06
C ARG A 79 -2.29 8.63 13.49
N ILE A 80 -1.32 7.77 13.18
CA ILE A 80 -0.06 8.16 12.54
C ILE A 80 -0.35 8.74 11.14
N ALA A 81 -1.13 8.06 10.31
CA ALA A 81 -1.50 8.55 8.99
C ALA A 81 -2.26 9.90 9.05
N LEU A 82 -3.19 10.05 10.00
CA LEU A 82 -3.92 11.32 10.19
C LEU A 82 -3.00 12.47 10.63
N LYS A 83 -1.92 12.17 11.33
CA LYS A 83 -0.92 13.15 11.79
C LYS A 83 0.07 13.52 10.68
N GLU A 84 0.67 12.52 10.02
CA GLU A 84 1.70 12.73 8.99
C GLU A 84 1.09 13.17 7.64
N ARG A 85 -0.21 12.90 7.41
CA ARG A 85 -0.99 13.35 6.25
C ARG A 85 -0.29 13.02 4.91
N PRO A 86 -0.08 11.72 4.60
CA PRO A 86 0.32 11.32 3.26
C PRO A 86 -0.77 11.71 2.25
N ASP A 87 -0.42 11.78 0.97
CA ASP A 87 -1.40 12.10 -0.08
C ASP A 87 -2.39 10.94 -0.27
N ALA A 88 -1.92 9.70 -0.08
CA ALA A 88 -2.74 8.51 -0.14
C ALA A 88 -2.36 7.46 0.92
N VAL A 89 -3.32 6.60 1.23
CA VAL A 89 -3.16 5.39 2.03
C VAL A 89 -3.67 4.20 1.25
N CYS A 90 -2.91 3.11 1.27
CA CYS A 90 -3.35 1.79 0.80
C CYS A 90 -3.57 0.86 2.01
N LEU A 91 -4.81 0.43 2.23
CA LEU A 91 -5.13 -0.51 3.29
C LEU A 91 -4.76 -1.93 2.86
N VAL A 92 -3.83 -2.53 3.58
CA VAL A 92 -3.30 -3.88 3.32
C VAL A 92 -3.61 -4.82 4.49
N PRO A 93 -3.76 -6.14 4.25
CA PRO A 93 -3.89 -7.09 5.33
C PRO A 93 -2.56 -7.22 6.07
N GLU A 94 -2.58 -7.11 7.40
CA GLU A 94 -1.39 -7.34 8.22
C GLU A 94 -1.70 -8.44 9.25
N LYS A 95 -1.09 -9.61 9.10
CA LYS A 95 -0.95 -10.59 10.20
C LYS A 95 0.47 -10.50 10.77
N ARG A 96 0.60 -10.60 12.10
CA ARG A 96 1.89 -10.53 12.83
C ARG A 96 2.97 -11.51 12.33
N ALA A 97 2.60 -12.61 11.66
CA ALA A 97 3.51 -13.67 11.25
C ALA A 97 3.81 -13.75 9.73
N GLU A 98 3.16 -12.94 8.89
CA GLU A 98 3.36 -13.03 7.43
C GLU A 98 4.63 -12.26 6.99
N LEU A 99 5.44 -12.87 6.11
CA LEU A 99 6.66 -12.31 5.52
C LEU A 99 6.33 -11.29 4.41
N THR A 100 5.22 -11.51 3.69
CA THR A 100 4.62 -10.68 2.63
C THR A 100 3.10 -10.84 2.71
N THR A 101 2.30 -9.91 2.19
CA THR A 101 0.83 -10.09 2.09
C THR A 101 0.52 -11.31 1.23
N GLU A 102 0.08 -12.43 1.82
CA GLU A 102 -0.19 -13.68 1.07
C GLU A 102 -1.48 -13.59 0.23
N GLY A 103 -2.32 -12.58 0.47
CA GLY A 103 -3.53 -12.30 -0.29
C GLY A 103 -4.02 -10.88 -0.08
N GLY A 104 -5.08 -10.51 -0.80
CA GLY A 104 -5.77 -9.24 -0.61
C GLY A 104 -6.60 -9.18 0.68
N LEU A 105 -7.05 -7.98 1.04
CA LEU A 105 -7.96 -7.77 2.16
C LEU A 105 -9.36 -8.32 1.80
N ASP A 106 -9.95 -9.15 2.67
CA ASP A 106 -11.33 -9.62 2.51
C ASP A 106 -12.34 -8.55 2.95
N VAL A 107 -12.58 -7.59 2.06
CA VAL A 107 -13.47 -6.44 2.27
C VAL A 107 -14.93 -6.89 2.38
N ALA A 108 -15.34 -7.90 1.61
CA ALA A 108 -16.70 -8.43 1.67
C ALA A 108 -17.04 -9.00 3.05
N ALA A 109 -16.10 -9.70 3.68
CA ALA A 109 -16.30 -10.24 5.03
C ALA A 109 -16.10 -9.20 6.15
N HIS A 110 -15.12 -8.30 6.01
CA HIS A 110 -14.65 -7.45 7.11
C HIS A 110 -14.90 -5.94 6.92
N GLY A 111 -15.51 -5.52 5.82
CA GLY A 111 -15.59 -4.11 5.43
C GLY A 111 -16.23 -3.15 6.44
N LYS A 112 -17.11 -3.65 7.32
CA LYS A 112 -17.74 -2.85 8.38
C LYS A 112 -16.72 -2.24 9.35
N SER A 113 -15.64 -2.95 9.68
CA SER A 113 -14.61 -2.43 10.59
C SER A 113 -13.76 -1.34 9.92
N LEU A 114 -13.57 -1.42 8.60
CA LEU A 114 -12.78 -0.45 7.83
C LEU A 114 -13.50 0.88 7.61
N LYS A 115 -14.83 0.85 7.51
CA LYS A 115 -15.66 2.01 7.13
C LYS A 115 -15.36 3.27 7.94
N GLN A 116 -15.18 3.14 9.25
CA GLN A 116 -14.88 4.29 10.11
C GLN A 116 -13.47 4.84 9.87
N GLY A 117 -12.47 3.98 9.67
CA GLY A 117 -11.10 4.36 9.35
C GLY A 117 -11.03 5.09 8.02
N ILE A 118 -11.62 4.51 6.96
CA ILE A 118 -11.72 5.11 5.62
C ILE A 118 -12.35 6.50 5.71
N ARG A 119 -13.48 6.65 6.40
CA ARG A 119 -14.15 7.94 6.57
C ARG A 119 -13.25 8.99 7.23
N ARG A 120 -12.50 8.61 8.27
CA ARG A 120 -11.59 9.53 8.99
C ARG A 120 -10.44 10.01 8.12
N LEU A 121 -9.82 9.09 7.38
CA LEU A 121 -8.72 9.39 6.45
C LEU A 121 -9.20 10.34 5.35
N ARG A 122 -10.32 10.01 4.70
CA ARG A 122 -10.91 10.83 3.63
C ARG A 122 -11.33 12.22 4.12
N HIS A 123 -11.89 12.34 5.34
CA HIS A 123 -12.20 13.65 5.92
C HIS A 123 -10.96 14.54 6.14
N LYS A 124 -9.75 13.96 6.21
CA LYS A 124 -8.50 14.73 6.26
C LYS A 124 -7.91 15.04 4.89
N GLY A 125 -8.58 14.64 3.81
CA GLY A 125 -8.13 14.81 2.43
C GLY A 125 -7.14 13.74 1.97
N ILE A 126 -7.03 12.61 2.68
CA ILE A 126 -6.15 11.49 2.32
C ILE A 126 -6.95 10.56 1.40
N GLU A 127 -6.46 10.31 0.20
CA GLU A 127 -7.06 9.33 -0.72
C GLU A 127 -6.88 7.92 -0.17
N VAL A 128 -7.91 7.07 -0.25
CA VAL A 128 -7.84 5.71 0.30
C VAL A 128 -8.01 4.68 -0.80
N SER A 129 -7.00 3.83 -0.99
CA SER A 129 -7.10 2.57 -1.72
C SER A 129 -7.19 1.36 -0.78
N ILE A 130 -7.72 0.25 -1.27
CA ILE A 130 -7.72 -1.04 -0.56
C ILE A 130 -7.05 -2.09 -1.44
N PHE A 131 -6.07 -2.79 -0.90
CA PHE A 131 -5.40 -3.89 -1.57
C PHE A 131 -6.27 -5.15 -1.53
N VAL A 132 -6.67 -5.65 -2.70
CA VAL A 132 -7.63 -6.75 -2.83
C VAL A 132 -7.19 -7.76 -3.89
N ASP A 133 -7.62 -9.00 -3.75
CA ASP A 133 -7.44 -10.00 -4.80
C ASP A 133 -8.26 -9.64 -6.05
N PRO A 134 -7.89 -10.17 -7.24
CA PRO A 134 -8.66 -9.98 -8.48
C PRO A 134 -9.98 -10.78 -8.45
N ASP A 135 -10.88 -10.42 -7.53
CA ASP A 135 -12.26 -10.89 -7.40
C ASP A 135 -13.21 -9.67 -7.47
N PRO A 136 -14.14 -9.63 -8.46
CA PRO A 136 -15.15 -8.59 -8.58
C PRO A 136 -15.92 -8.28 -7.28
N ARG A 137 -16.14 -9.28 -6.42
CA ARG A 137 -16.83 -9.11 -5.14
C ARG A 137 -16.06 -8.20 -4.19
N GLN A 138 -14.73 -8.31 -4.16
CA GLN A 138 -13.88 -7.46 -3.30
C GLN A 138 -13.81 -6.02 -3.84
N VAL A 139 -13.80 -5.85 -5.17
CA VAL A 139 -13.85 -4.54 -5.83
C VAL A 139 -15.15 -3.82 -5.52
N ILE A 140 -16.29 -4.50 -5.68
CA ILE A 140 -17.62 -3.94 -5.37
C ILE A 140 -17.72 -3.58 -3.89
N ALA A 141 -17.28 -4.47 -2.99
CA ALA A 141 -17.29 -4.20 -1.55
C ALA A 141 -16.43 -2.98 -1.19
N SER A 142 -15.27 -2.79 -1.83
CA SER A 142 -14.41 -1.61 -1.63
C SER A 142 -15.11 -0.31 -2.02
N LYS A 143 -15.85 -0.33 -3.13
CA LYS A 143 -16.67 0.80 -3.59
C LYS A 143 -17.79 1.14 -2.62
N GLU A 144 -18.48 0.15 -2.05
CA GLU A 144 -19.53 0.35 -1.05
C GLU A 144 -19.01 1.00 0.24
N LEU A 145 -17.73 0.80 0.56
CA LEU A 145 -17.05 1.50 1.66
C LEU A 145 -16.61 2.92 1.31
N ASN A 146 -16.79 3.36 0.07
CA ASN A 146 -16.34 4.63 -0.48
C ASN A 146 -14.81 4.78 -0.43
N ALA A 147 -14.07 3.70 -0.70
CA ALA A 147 -12.67 3.82 -1.08
C ALA A 147 -12.56 4.60 -2.41
N ASP A 148 -11.50 5.39 -2.56
CA ASP A 148 -11.26 6.19 -3.76
C ASP A 148 -10.64 5.34 -4.89
N ALA A 149 -9.96 4.24 -4.53
CA ALA A 149 -9.39 3.28 -5.48
C ALA A 149 -9.31 1.85 -4.89
N VAL A 150 -8.92 0.90 -5.73
CA VAL A 150 -8.50 -0.45 -5.33
C VAL A 150 -7.11 -0.73 -5.90
N GLU A 151 -6.30 -1.47 -5.16
CA GLU A 151 -5.03 -1.98 -5.65
C GLU A 151 -5.17 -3.50 -5.85
N ILE A 152 -5.04 -3.95 -7.09
CA ILE A 152 -5.25 -5.36 -7.43
C ILE A 152 -3.98 -6.15 -7.16
N HIS A 153 -4.09 -7.18 -6.32
CA HIS A 153 -3.01 -8.10 -6.03
C HIS A 153 -2.61 -8.90 -7.27
N THR A 154 -1.39 -8.65 -7.77
CA THR A 154 -0.84 -9.32 -8.96
C THR A 154 0.11 -10.48 -8.63
N GLY A 155 0.24 -10.88 -7.37
CA GLY A 155 1.20 -11.91 -6.93
C GLY A 155 0.99 -13.25 -7.64
N ALA A 156 -0.26 -13.74 -7.68
CA ALA A 156 -0.59 -14.99 -8.38
C ALA A 156 -0.22 -14.96 -9.87
N TYR A 157 -0.38 -13.82 -10.54
CA TYR A 157 0.06 -13.64 -11.93
C TYR A 157 1.58 -13.65 -12.07
N ALA A 158 2.29 -12.97 -11.16
CA ALA A 158 3.75 -12.86 -11.19
C ALA A 158 4.45 -14.22 -10.97
N GLU A 159 3.88 -15.08 -10.13
CA GLU A 159 4.43 -16.41 -9.80
C GLU A 159 4.03 -17.50 -10.80
N ALA A 160 2.91 -17.32 -11.50
CA ALA A 160 2.40 -18.30 -12.45
C ALA A 160 3.21 -18.35 -13.75
N LYS A 161 3.14 -19.50 -14.44
CA LYS A 161 3.79 -19.72 -15.75
C LYS A 161 2.82 -20.31 -16.76
N GLY A 162 3.06 -20.05 -18.05
CA GLY A 162 2.32 -20.64 -19.17
C GLY A 162 0.81 -20.38 -19.08
N LYS A 163 0.00 -21.44 -19.26
CA LYS A 163 -1.48 -21.33 -19.25
C LYS A 163 -2.04 -20.82 -17.93
N ALA A 164 -1.36 -21.04 -16.80
CA ALA A 164 -1.81 -20.52 -15.51
C ALA A 164 -1.69 -18.99 -15.48
N GLN A 165 -0.57 -18.44 -15.96
CA GLN A 165 -0.34 -17.00 -16.01
C GLN A 165 -1.39 -16.28 -16.88
N ALA A 166 -1.76 -16.87 -18.02
CA ALA A 166 -2.82 -16.32 -18.88
C ALA A 166 -4.18 -16.25 -18.17
N ARG A 167 -4.51 -17.24 -17.33
CA ARG A 167 -5.75 -17.23 -16.53
C ARG A 167 -5.71 -16.16 -15.44
N GLU A 168 -4.59 -15.99 -14.74
CA GLU A 168 -4.46 -14.94 -13.73
C GLU A 168 -4.54 -13.54 -14.36
N LEU A 169 -3.97 -13.35 -15.55
CA LEU A 169 -4.13 -12.09 -16.30
C LEU A 169 -5.59 -11.80 -16.65
N GLU A 170 -6.34 -12.83 -17.07
CA GLU A 170 -7.77 -12.69 -17.35
C GLU A 170 -8.57 -12.33 -16.09
N ARG A 171 -8.21 -12.90 -14.93
CA ARG A 171 -8.81 -12.52 -13.65
C ARG A 171 -8.55 -11.05 -13.31
N ILE A 172 -7.32 -10.58 -13.47
CA ILE A 172 -6.96 -9.16 -13.28
C ILE A 172 -7.77 -8.27 -14.22
N HIS A 173 -7.88 -8.63 -15.50
CA HIS A 173 -8.64 -7.85 -16.48
C HIS A 173 -10.11 -7.70 -16.09
N ARG A 174 -10.75 -8.80 -15.66
CA ARG A 174 -12.15 -8.79 -15.20
C ARG A 174 -12.33 -7.92 -13.94
N ALA A 175 -11.38 -7.98 -13.00
CA ALA A 175 -11.42 -7.15 -11.80
C ALA A 175 -11.29 -5.66 -12.15
N VAL A 176 -10.38 -5.28 -13.04
CA VAL A 176 -10.20 -3.90 -13.51
C VAL A 176 -11.45 -3.38 -14.25
N GLN A 177 -12.11 -4.21 -15.07
CA GLN A 177 -13.37 -3.83 -15.73
C GLN A 177 -14.54 -3.61 -14.75
N THR A 178 -14.45 -4.16 -13.53
CA THR A 178 -15.51 -4.05 -12.51
C THR A 178 -15.43 -2.73 -11.72
N ALA A 179 -14.23 -2.19 -11.54
CA ALA A 179 -13.95 -1.01 -10.70
C ALA A 179 -14.63 0.27 -11.25
#